data_AF-A0A1G2QCD6-F1
#
_entry.id   AF-A0A1G2QCD6-F1
#
_cell.length_a   1.000
_cell.length_b   1.000
_cell.length_c   1.000
_cell.angle_alpha   90.00
_cell.angle_beta   90.00
_cell.angle_gamma   90.00
#
_symmetry.space_group_name_H-M   'P 1'
#
loop_
_entity.id
_entity.type
_entity.pdbx_description
1 polymer ?
#
loop_
_entity_poly.entity_id
_entity_poly.type
_entity_poly.pdbx_seq_one_letter_code
_entity_poly.pdbx_strand_id
1 'polypeptide(L)'
;MDKTNTVKVEEFMGFFKAQSEIGLLVFNTKEELEKTEQFLTDNGFVLSFNCFQIMNYLKNKQSVILSLSEKITPEIYSLITQYSDRAGEIQMMNPATMVLEQVEFDPKESHLLLLATETIWGKIDEEFDLKNKVGLMERIK
;
A
#
# COMPACT_ATOMS: atom_id res chain seq x y z
N MET A 1 20.23 0.63 -2.67
CA MET A 1 19.73 1.73 -1.81
C MET A 1 20.92 2.19 -0.97
N ASP A 2 21.04 3.49 -0.62
CA ASP A 2 22.10 3.89 0.31
C ASP A 2 21.79 3.36 1.73
N LYS A 3 22.84 3.19 2.55
CA LYS A 3 22.74 2.65 3.91
C LYS A 3 21.79 3.47 4.77
N THR A 4 21.79 4.79 4.61
CA THR A 4 20.92 5.71 5.37
C THR A 4 19.44 5.47 5.06
N ASN A 5 19.07 5.31 3.78
CA ASN A 5 17.68 5.06 3.38
C ASN A 5 17.21 3.68 3.82
N THR A 6 18.12 2.69 3.81
CA THR A 6 17.81 1.33 4.29
C THR A 6 17.42 1.36 5.77
N VAL A 7 18.20 2.05 6.61
CA VAL A 7 17.90 2.18 8.05
C VAL A 7 16.55 2.86 8.29
N LYS A 8 16.25 3.95 7.56
CA LYS A 8 14.95 4.64 7.69
C LYS A 8 13.77 3.72 7.32
N VAL A 9 13.90 2.96 6.23
CA VAL A 9 12.86 2.01 5.83
C VAL A 9 12.71 0.93 6.89
N GLU A 10 13.80 0.37 7.42
CA GLU A 10 13.74 -0.64 8.48
C GLU A 10 13.07 -0.12 9.76
N GLU A 11 13.42 1.10 10.20
CA GLU A 11 12.80 1.76 11.35
C GLU A 11 11.30 1.95 11.12
N PHE A 12 10.92 2.51 9.96
CA PHE A 12 9.52 2.64 9.55
C PHE A 12 8.79 1.31 9.60
N MET A 13 9.38 0.25 9.03
CA MET A 13 8.78 -1.09 9.00
C MET A 13 8.59 -1.67 10.41
N GLY A 14 9.46 -1.34 11.36
CA GLY A 14 9.32 -1.72 12.76
C GLY A 14 8.06 -1.13 13.41
N PHE A 15 7.80 0.16 13.19
CA PHE A 15 6.59 0.82 13.67
C PHE A 15 5.34 0.37 12.91
N PHE A 16 5.43 0.30 11.58
CA PHE A 16 4.33 -0.05 10.70
C PHE A 16 3.76 -1.45 11.00
N LYS A 17 4.62 -2.46 11.20
CA LYS A 17 4.20 -3.84 11.50
C LYS A 17 3.53 -4.00 12.88
N ALA A 18 3.59 -2.99 13.74
CA ALA A 18 2.90 -3.00 15.03
C ALA A 18 1.48 -2.40 14.94
N GLN A 19 1.10 -1.85 13.78
CA GLN A 19 -0.15 -1.15 13.53
C GLN A 19 -1.06 -1.96 12.58
N SER A 20 -2.32 -1.54 12.47
CA SER A 20 -3.31 -2.12 11.54
C SER A 20 -3.72 -1.16 10.42
N GLU A 21 -3.08 0.00 10.34
CA GLU A 21 -3.42 1.06 9.41
C GLU A 21 -2.59 0.94 8.12
N ILE A 22 -2.99 1.67 7.09
CA ILE A 22 -2.23 1.74 5.84
C ILE A 22 -0.93 2.51 6.08
N GLY A 23 0.18 1.96 5.59
CA GLY A 23 1.48 2.63 5.59
C GLY A 23 1.72 3.35 4.26
N LEU A 24 2.49 4.44 4.29
CA LEU A 24 2.92 5.15 3.09
C LEU A 24 4.40 5.54 3.19
N LEU A 25 5.19 5.12 2.19
CA LEU A 25 6.54 5.63 1.96
C LEU A 25 6.54 6.52 0.72
N VAL A 26 7.05 7.74 0.87
CA VAL A 26 7.19 8.70 -0.23
C VAL A 26 8.65 8.94 -0.53
N PHE A 27 9.04 8.82 -1.80
CA PHE A 27 10.42 8.91 -2.26
C PHE A 27 10.64 10.13 -3.16
N ASN A 28 11.86 10.67 -3.13
CA ASN A 28 12.24 11.75 -4.04
C ASN A 28 12.38 11.24 -5.48
N THR A 29 12.91 10.04 -5.66
CA THR A 29 13.22 9.48 -6.98
C THR A 29 12.56 8.13 -7.21
N LYS A 30 12.30 7.83 -8.48
CA LYS A 30 11.79 6.52 -8.91
C LYS A 30 12.80 5.39 -8.61
N GLU A 31 14.10 5.68 -8.74
CA GLU A 31 15.15 4.70 -8.47
C GLU A 31 15.17 4.25 -7.00
N GLU A 32 14.95 5.17 -6.05
CA GLU A 32 14.86 4.83 -4.63
C GLU A 32 13.61 4.00 -4.32
N LEU A 33 12.49 4.36 -4.94
CA LEU A 33 11.24 3.61 -4.84
C LEU A 33 11.43 2.17 -5.34
N GLU A 34 11.97 1.97 -6.54
CA GLU A 34 12.22 0.64 -7.13
C GLU A 34 13.20 -0.20 -6.30
N LYS A 35 14.25 0.43 -5.76
CA LYS A 35 15.18 -0.25 -4.83
C LYS A 35 14.50 -0.67 -3.53
N THR A 36 13.55 0.14 -3.05
CA THR A 36 12.81 -0.16 -1.82
C THR A 36 11.74 -1.23 -2.06
N GLU A 37 11.08 -1.21 -3.22
CA GLU A 37 10.21 -2.31 -3.67
C GLU A 37 10.95 -3.64 -3.61
N GLN A 38 12.12 -3.72 -4.25
CA GLN A 38 12.93 -4.95 -4.25
C GLN A 38 13.28 -5.39 -2.82
N PHE A 39 13.78 -4.46 -2.01
CA PHE A 39 14.11 -4.74 -0.61
C PHE A 39 12.92 -5.29 0.18
N LEU A 40 11.74 -4.69 0.05
CA LEU A 40 10.55 -5.12 0.77
C LEU A 40 10.04 -6.47 0.25
N THR A 41 10.13 -6.74 -1.06
CA THR A 41 9.77 -8.04 -1.63
C THR A 41 10.69 -9.16 -1.15
N ASP A 42 11.99 -8.88 -1.02
CA ASP A 42 12.96 -9.83 -0.45
C ASP A 42 12.65 -10.13 1.04
N ASN A 43 11.88 -9.26 1.70
CA ASN A 43 11.46 -9.35 3.10
C ASN A 43 9.98 -9.77 3.27
N GLY A 44 9.40 -10.43 2.27
CA GLY A 44 8.12 -11.14 2.39
C GLY A 44 6.88 -10.32 2.04
N PHE A 45 7.03 -9.08 1.56
CA PHE A 45 5.94 -8.38 0.92
C PHE A 45 5.74 -8.86 -0.52
N VAL A 46 4.52 -8.76 -1.03
CA VAL A 46 4.22 -9.02 -2.44
C VAL A 46 3.84 -7.73 -3.14
N LEU A 47 4.41 -7.47 -4.32
CA LEU A 47 4.07 -6.30 -5.13
C LEU A 47 2.82 -6.59 -5.96
N SER A 48 1.85 -5.67 -5.93
CA SER A 48 0.67 -5.75 -6.80
C SER A 48 0.18 -4.37 -7.23
N PHE A 49 -0.42 -4.34 -8.41
CA PHE A 49 -1.04 -3.15 -9.02
C PHE A 49 -2.53 -3.37 -9.28
N ASN A 50 -3.06 -4.54 -8.92
CA ASN A 50 -4.42 -4.95 -9.23
C ASN A 50 -5.21 -5.19 -7.94
N CYS A 51 -6.37 -4.55 -7.85
CA CYS A 51 -7.16 -4.52 -6.64
C CYS A 51 -7.65 -5.93 -6.20
N PHE A 52 -8.00 -6.82 -7.13
CA PHE A 52 -8.41 -8.20 -6.83
C PHE A 52 -7.24 -9.09 -6.42
N GLN A 53 -6.06 -8.88 -7.00
CA GLN A 53 -4.85 -9.56 -6.52
C GLN A 53 -4.49 -9.13 -5.10
N ILE A 54 -4.58 -7.83 -4.79
CA ILE A 54 -4.38 -7.31 -3.43
C ILE A 54 -5.37 -7.96 -2.46
N MET A 55 -6.66 -7.99 -2.78
CA MET A 55 -7.68 -8.68 -1.96
C MET A 55 -7.31 -10.14 -1.70
N ASN A 56 -6.88 -10.86 -2.74
CA ASN A 56 -6.49 -12.27 -2.60
C ASN A 56 -5.25 -12.43 -1.72
N TYR A 57 -4.25 -11.57 -1.84
CA TYR A 57 -3.06 -11.62 -0.98
C TYR A 57 -3.39 -11.32 0.48
N LEU A 58 -4.19 -10.28 0.75
CA LEU A 58 -4.62 -9.93 2.10
C LEU A 58 -5.40 -11.07 2.76
N LYS A 59 -6.33 -11.68 2.03
CA LYS A 59 -7.09 -12.87 2.47
C LYS A 59 -6.18 -14.06 2.84
N ASN A 60 -5.07 -14.21 2.13
CA ASN A 60 -4.09 -15.28 2.35
C ASN A 60 -2.98 -14.88 3.33
N LYS A 61 -3.21 -13.86 4.17
CA LYS A 61 -2.27 -13.38 5.20
C LYS A 61 -0.93 -12.88 4.62
N GLN A 62 -0.92 -12.37 3.39
CA GLN A 62 0.27 -11.80 2.76
C GLN A 62 0.19 -10.27 2.79
N SER A 63 1.25 -9.63 3.27
CA SER A 63 1.38 -8.18 3.23
C SER A 63 1.74 -7.70 1.82
N VAL A 64 1.12 -6.62 1.39
CA VAL A 64 1.13 -6.17 -0.01
C VAL A 64 1.72 -4.78 -0.14
N ILE A 65 2.56 -4.61 -1.16
CA ILE A 65 3.00 -3.32 -1.66
C ILE A 65 2.09 -2.93 -2.82
N LEU A 66 1.49 -1.75 -2.72
CA LEU A 66 0.84 -1.08 -3.84
C LEU A 66 1.67 0.13 -4.24
N SER A 67 2.33 0.02 -5.39
CA SER A 67 3.14 1.09 -5.95
C SER A 67 2.29 2.01 -6.83
N LEU A 68 2.25 3.29 -6.46
CA LEU A 68 1.44 4.31 -7.09
C LEU A 68 2.24 4.95 -8.22
N SER A 69 1.90 4.58 -9.46
CA SER A 69 2.71 4.91 -10.62
C SER A 69 2.40 6.30 -11.18
N GLU A 70 1.15 6.67 -11.47
CA GLU A 70 0.79 8.05 -11.86
C GLU A 70 -0.69 8.41 -11.64
N LYS A 71 -1.58 7.42 -11.83
CA LYS A 71 -3.03 7.59 -11.68
C LYS A 71 -3.58 6.42 -10.87
N ILE A 72 -4.38 6.72 -9.85
CA ILE A 72 -5.15 5.69 -9.16
C ILE A 72 -6.47 5.48 -9.90
N THR A 73 -6.89 4.23 -10.02
CA THR A 73 -8.21 3.91 -10.54
C THR A 73 -9.25 4.01 -9.42
N PRO A 74 -10.56 4.19 -9.75
CA PRO A 74 -11.61 4.17 -8.75
C PRO A 74 -11.62 2.89 -7.89
N GLU A 75 -11.24 1.75 -8.46
CA GLU A 75 -11.15 0.47 -7.75
C GLU A 75 -10.01 0.47 -6.73
N ILE A 76 -8.84 1.00 -7.09
CA ILE A 76 -7.72 1.14 -6.16
C ILE A 76 -8.06 2.14 -5.04
N TYR A 77 -8.68 3.27 -5.38
CA TYR A 77 -9.15 4.23 -4.38
C TYR A 77 -10.18 3.61 -3.42
N SER A 78 -11.14 2.86 -3.98
CA SER A 78 -12.15 2.12 -3.20
C SER A 78 -11.51 1.10 -2.27
N LEU A 79 -10.52 0.35 -2.75
CA LEU A 79 -9.77 -0.61 -1.94
C LEU A 79 -9.06 0.07 -0.76
N ILE A 80 -8.35 1.18 -1.00
CA ILE A 80 -7.64 1.93 0.06
C ILE A 80 -8.64 2.46 1.09
N THR A 81 -9.75 3.03 0.63
CA THR A 81 -10.80 3.57 1.49
C THR A 81 -11.41 2.47 2.36
N GLN A 82 -11.77 1.32 1.77
CA GLN A 82 -12.35 0.22 2.52
C GLN A 82 -11.37 -0.40 3.51
N TYR A 83 -10.10 -0.57 3.13
CA TYR A 83 -9.06 -1.04 4.04
C TYR A 83 -8.97 -0.12 5.28
N SER A 84 -8.92 1.19 5.06
CA SER A 84 -8.85 2.20 6.12
C SER A 84 -10.10 2.21 7.00
N ASP A 85 -11.30 2.07 6.42
CA ASP A 85 -12.56 2.34 7.13
C ASP A 85 -13.18 1.08 7.78
N ARG A 86 -12.88 -0.11 7.26
CA ARG A 86 -13.63 -1.35 7.58
C ARG A 86 -12.84 -2.40 8.36
N ALA A 87 -11.66 -2.03 8.88
CA ALA A 87 -10.89 -2.84 9.83
C ALA A 87 -10.75 -4.33 9.47
N GLY A 88 -10.36 -4.64 8.22
CA GLY A 88 -10.14 -6.02 7.78
C GLY A 88 -11.17 -6.60 6.81
N GLU A 89 -12.04 -5.78 6.22
CA GLU A 89 -13.00 -6.22 5.20
C GLU A 89 -12.94 -5.35 3.94
N ILE A 90 -12.89 -5.99 2.77
CA ILE A 90 -12.97 -5.31 1.47
C ILE A 90 -14.00 -6.03 0.60
N GLN A 91 -14.85 -5.25 -0.06
CA GLN A 91 -15.86 -5.73 -0.99
C GLN A 91 -15.80 -4.95 -2.31
N MET A 92 -15.67 -5.66 -3.43
CA MET A 92 -15.60 -5.05 -4.77
C MET A 92 -16.33 -5.87 -5.81
N MET A 93 -16.98 -5.18 -6.75
CA MET A 93 -17.62 -5.79 -7.91
C MET A 93 -16.57 -6.16 -8.94
N ASN A 94 -16.45 -7.43 -9.31
CA ASN A 94 -15.58 -7.85 -10.40
C ASN A 94 -16.23 -7.50 -11.75
N PRO A 95 -15.64 -6.59 -12.55
CA PRO A 95 -16.26 -6.13 -13.80
C PRO A 95 -16.30 -7.22 -14.88
N ALA A 96 -15.46 -8.24 -14.80
CA ALA A 96 -15.43 -9.33 -15.78
C ALA A 96 -16.51 -10.39 -15.53
N THR A 97 -16.79 -10.68 -14.25
CA THR A 97 -17.74 -11.73 -13.86
C THR A 97 -19.08 -11.17 -13.40
N MET A 98 -19.15 -9.87 -13.11
CA MET A 98 -20.30 -9.19 -12.47
C MET A 98 -20.67 -9.80 -11.11
N VAL A 99 -19.70 -10.42 -10.45
CA VAL A 99 -19.84 -11.01 -9.11
C VAL A 99 -19.24 -10.06 -8.09
N LEU A 100 -19.96 -9.87 -6.98
CA LEU A 100 -19.46 -9.15 -5.82
C LEU A 100 -18.46 -10.05 -5.08
N GLU A 101 -17.19 -9.68 -5.11
CA GLU A 101 -16.13 -10.35 -4.35
C GLU A 101 -15.98 -9.68 -2.99
N GLN A 102 -15.91 -10.48 -1.95
CA GLN A 102 -15.70 -10.03 -0.58
C GLN A 102 -14.54 -10.82 0.03
N VAL A 103 -13.68 -10.12 0.74
CA VAL A 103 -12.59 -10.70 1.53
C VAL A 103 -12.59 -10.15 2.94
N GLU A 104 -12.31 -11.03 3.87
CA GLU A 104 -11.99 -10.73 5.27
C GLU A 104 -10.52 -11.09 5.51
N PHE A 105 -9.82 -10.26 6.29
CA PHE A 105 -8.42 -10.43 6.64
C PHE A 105 -8.12 -9.74 7.97
N ASP A 106 -7.03 -10.12 8.64
CA ASP A 106 -6.55 -9.42 9.83
C ASP A 106 -5.46 -8.40 9.42
N PRO A 107 -5.70 -7.09 9.54
CA PRO A 107 -4.73 -6.07 9.16
C PRO A 107 -3.45 -6.06 10.02
N LYS A 108 -3.42 -6.78 11.14
CA LYS A 108 -2.19 -7.02 11.93
C LYS A 108 -1.34 -8.17 11.40
N GLU A 109 -1.92 -9.03 10.55
CA GLU A 109 -1.21 -10.14 9.92
C GLU A 109 -0.88 -9.81 8.44
N SER A 110 -1.80 -9.15 7.72
CA SER A 110 -1.64 -8.74 6.33
C SER A 110 -1.77 -7.23 6.16
N HIS A 111 -0.64 -6.59 5.92
CA HIS A 111 -0.52 -5.15 5.88
C HIS A 111 -0.62 -4.63 4.45
N LEU A 112 -1.19 -3.43 4.28
CA LEU A 112 -1.16 -2.71 3.01
C LEU A 112 -0.18 -1.52 3.11
N LEU A 113 0.86 -1.56 2.28
CA LEU A 113 1.87 -0.51 2.18
C LEU A 113 1.80 0.17 0.82
N LEU A 114 1.64 1.49 0.83
CA LEU A 114 1.68 2.33 -0.36
C LEU A 114 3.09 2.86 -0.58
N LEU A 115 3.54 2.85 -1.84
CA LEU A 115 4.78 3.52 -2.24
C LEU A 115 4.47 4.55 -3.32
N ALA A 116 5.01 5.75 -3.20
CA ALA A 116 4.84 6.80 -4.19
C ALA A 116 6.09 7.67 -4.30
N THR A 117 6.27 8.33 -5.44
CA THR A 117 7.21 9.46 -5.49
C THR A 117 6.52 10.73 -5.00
N GLU A 118 7.27 11.73 -4.50
CA GLU A 118 6.72 13.02 -4.03
C GLU A 118 5.81 13.67 -5.09
N THR A 119 6.24 13.65 -6.36
CA THR A 119 5.47 14.21 -7.48
C THR A 119 4.12 13.53 -7.67
N ILE A 120 4.08 12.20 -7.50
CA ILE A 120 2.85 11.42 -7.70
C ILE A 120 1.95 11.50 -6.48
N TRP A 121 2.53 11.40 -5.28
CA TRP A 121 1.80 11.55 -4.03
C TRP A 121 1.09 12.90 -3.96
N GLY A 122 1.76 14.00 -4.30
CA GLY A 122 1.14 15.33 -4.28
C GLY A 122 -0.10 15.44 -5.16
N LYS A 123 -0.07 14.83 -6.36
CA LYS A 123 -1.23 14.81 -7.27
C LYS A 123 -2.37 13.95 -6.73
N ILE A 124 -2.04 12.77 -6.21
CA ILE A 124 -3.03 11.82 -5.70
C ILE A 124 -3.74 12.38 -4.46
N ASP A 125 -2.99 12.98 -3.52
CA ASP A 125 -3.58 13.54 -2.31
C ASP A 125 -4.49 14.74 -2.61
N GLU A 126 -4.13 15.57 -3.59
CA GLU A 126 -4.98 16.69 -4.04
C GLU A 126 -6.31 16.21 -4.64
N GLU A 127 -6.30 15.11 -5.40
CA GLU A 127 -7.50 14.59 -6.06
C GLU A 127 -8.38 13.74 -5.12
N PHE A 128 -7.77 12.99 -4.19
CA PHE A 128 -8.46 11.92 -3.45
C PHE A 128 -8.37 12.02 -1.92
N ASP A 129 -7.64 13.00 -1.37
CA ASP A 129 -7.48 13.21 0.09
C ASP A 129 -6.98 11.95 0.84
N LEU A 130 -6.06 11.21 0.21
CA LEU A 130 -5.56 9.94 0.73
C LEU A 130 -4.77 10.07 2.05
N LYS A 131 -4.26 11.26 2.39
CA LYS A 131 -3.58 11.49 3.68
C LYS A 131 -4.45 11.10 4.88
N ASN A 132 -5.77 11.19 4.77
CA ASN A 132 -6.71 10.84 5.84
C ASN A 132 -7.03 9.34 5.87
N LYS A 133 -6.48 8.56 4.93
CA LYS A 133 -6.63 7.10 4.82
C LYS A 133 -5.36 6.34 5.19
N VAL A 134 -4.25 7.05 5.40
CA VAL A 134 -2.97 6.47 5.81
C VAL A 134 -2.71 6.77 7.28
N GLY A 135 -2.24 5.77 8.02
CA GLY A 135 -1.92 5.90 9.45
C GLY A 135 -0.50 6.38 9.69
N LEU A 136 0.46 5.68 9.07
CA LEU A 136 1.88 6.00 9.17
C LEU A 136 2.44 6.42 7.82
N MET A 137 3.09 7.58 7.78
CA MET A 137 3.72 8.13 6.59
C MET A 137 5.16 8.51 6.88
N GLU A 138 6.09 8.14 5.99
CA GLU A 138 7.49 8.55 6.08
C GLU A 138 8.01 9.02 4.71
N ARG A 139 8.87 10.05 4.72
CA ARG A 139 9.47 10.62 3.52
C ARG A 139 10.94 10.23 3.44
N ILE A 140 11.28 9.43 2.45
CA ILE A 140 12.64 8.97 2.20
C ILE A 140 13.35 9.98 1.30
N LYS A 141 14.42 10.56 1.84
CA LYS A 141 15.25 11.60 1.24
C LYS A 141 16.71 11.23 1.35
#